data_AF-A0A5J4P8H9-F1
#
_entry.id   AF-A0A5J4P8H9-F1
#
_cell.length_a   1.000
_cell.length_b   1.000
_cell.length_c   1.000
_cell.angle_alpha   90.00
_cell.angle_beta   90.00
_cell.angle_gamma   90.00
#
_symmetry.space_group_name_H-M   'P 1'
#
loop_
_entity.id
_entity.type
_entity.pdbx_description
1 polymer ?
#
loop_
_entity_poly.entity_id
_entity_poly.type
_entity_poly.pdbx_seq_one_letter_code
_entity_poly.pdbx_strand_id
1 'polypeptide(L)' 'QGDLNYSDLYSKRNYLNLVEWGVTDVNGDLAQCGLSGSPTKVKAIQNIVFQAKENKTLSGSDSEVEELIKELLANHTIG' A
#
# COMPACT_ATOMS: atom_id res chain seq x y z
N GLN A 1 -0.53 33.88 -24.23
CA GLN A 1 -1.03 32.64 -24.87
C GLN A 1 0.12 32.14 -25.74
N GLY A 2 0.83 31.11 -25.29
CA GLY A 2 2.12 30.71 -25.84
C GLY A 2 1.96 30.11 -27.24
N ASP A 3 2.67 30.70 -28.20
CA ASP A 3 2.75 30.26 -29.58
C ASP A 3 3.32 28.83 -29.63
N LEU A 4 2.53 27.86 -30.11
CA LEU A 4 2.90 26.44 -30.12
C LEU A 4 3.93 26.17 -31.24
N ASN A 5 5.16 26.63 -31.02
CA ASN A 5 6.32 26.56 -31.93
C ASN A 5 6.78 25.14 -32.27
N TYR A 6 6.10 24.11 -31.76
CA TYR A 6 6.42 22.69 -31.92
C TYR A 6 5.31 21.89 -32.60
N SER A 7 4.30 22.56 -33.16
CA SER A 7 3.18 21.90 -33.86
C SER A 7 3.66 20.94 -34.96
N ASP A 8 4.72 21.32 -35.67
CA ASP A 8 5.37 20.48 -36.70
C ASP A 8 6.03 19.21 -36.16
N LEU A 9 6.34 19.14 -34.86
CA LEU A 9 6.93 17.95 -34.26
C LEU A 9 5.89 16.85 -34.06
N TYR A 10 4.62 17.19 -33.85
CA TYR A 10 3.54 16.20 -33.70
C TYR A 10 3.32 15.39 -34.98
N SER A 11 3.43 16.03 -36.15
CA SER A 11 3.30 15.35 -37.45
C SER A 11 4.54 14.52 -37.80
N LYS A 12 5.73 14.96 -37.37
CA LYS A 12 7.02 14.29 -37.68
C LYS A 12 7.38 13.17 -36.70
N ARG A 13 6.81 13.16 -35.50
CA ARG A 13 7.20 12.24 -34.41
C ARG A 13 5.99 11.48 -33.89
N ASN A 14 5.32 10.73 -34.76
CA ASN A 14 4.14 9.95 -34.40
C ASN A 14 4.40 8.98 -33.23
N TYR A 15 5.64 8.50 -33.09
CA TYR A 15 6.08 7.64 -31.98
C TYR A 15 6.09 8.32 -30.59
N LEU A 16 5.93 9.64 -30.52
CA LEU A 16 5.78 10.39 -29.26
C LEU A 16 4.32 10.65 -28.88
N ASN A 17 3.37 10.22 -29.71
CA ASN A 17 1.95 10.30 -29.37
C ASN A 17 1.60 9.19 -28.39
N LEU A 18 1.20 9.57 -27.18
CA LEU A 18 0.67 8.63 -26.20
C LEU A 18 -0.82 8.46 -26.47
N VAL A 19 -1.20 7.27 -26.93
CA VAL A 19 -2.61 6.94 -27.14
C VAL A 19 -3.22 6.61 -25.79
N GLU A 20 -4.30 7.30 -25.45
CA GLU A 20 -5.12 6.97 -24.29
C GLU A 20 -6.18 5.96 -24.71
N TRP A 21 -6.35 4.90 -23.93
CA TRP A 21 -7.40 3.90 -24.14
C TRP A 21 -8.44 3.99 -23.03
N GLY A 22 -9.69 4.14 -23.43
CA GLY A 22 -10.86 3.94 -22.60
C GLY A 22 -11.32 2.49 -22.60
N VAL A 23 -12.33 2.20 -21.77
CA VAL A 23 -12.92 0.85 -21.64
C VAL A 23 -13.46 0.32 -22.97
N THR A 24 -14.01 1.20 -23.82
CA THR A 24 -14.54 0.85 -25.14
C THR A 24 -13.45 0.40 -26.12
N ASP A 25 -12.25 0.96 -26.02
CA ASP A 25 -11.14 0.66 -26.95
C ASP A 25 -10.62 -0.77 -26.78
N VAL A 26 -10.91 -1.39 -25.64
CA VAL A 26 -10.51 -2.76 -25.28
C VAL A 26 -11.69 -3.73 -25.14
N ASN A 27 -12.90 -3.33 -25.56
CA ASN A 27 -14.14 -4.09 -25.36
C ASN A 27 -14.35 -4.53 -23.88
N GLY A 28 -13.97 -3.67 -22.93
CA GLY A 28 -14.10 -3.99 -21.51
C GLY A 28 -15.56 -3.96 -21.04
N ASP A 29 -15.92 -4.90 -20.17
CA ASP A 29 -17.22 -4.90 -19.51
C ASP A 29 -17.23 -3.89 -18.36
N LEU A 30 -18.03 -2.82 -18.51
CA LEU A 30 -18.19 -1.79 -17.48
C LEU A 30 -18.72 -2.35 -16.16
N ALA A 31 -19.53 -3.40 -16.17
CA ALA A 31 -20.03 -4.02 -14.95
C ALA A 31 -18.91 -4.69 -14.13
N GLN A 32 -17.83 -5.11 -14.79
CA GLN A 32 -16.64 -5.69 -14.19
C GLN A 32 -15.55 -4.65 -13.88
N CYS A 33 -15.80 -3.37 -14.15
CA CYS A 33 -14.85 -2.29 -13.87
C CYS A 33 -15.15 -1.60 -12.53
N GLY A 34 -14.12 -0.98 -11.95
CA GLY A 34 -14.25 -0.12 -10.78
C GLY A 34 -14.81 -0.82 -9.53
N LEU A 35 -15.47 -0.06 -8.66
CA LEU A 35 -16.08 -0.60 -7.44
C LEU A 35 -17.20 -1.60 -7.76
N SER A 36 -17.95 -1.40 -8.84
CA SER A 36 -19.04 -2.28 -9.27
C SER A 36 -18.55 -3.68 -9.65
N GLY A 37 -17.36 -3.77 -10.24
CA GLY A 37 -16.75 -5.05 -10.59
C GLY A 37 -15.92 -5.69 -9.48
N SER A 38 -15.64 -4.98 -8.40
CA SER A 38 -14.81 -5.50 -7.32
C SER A 38 -15.62 -6.43 -6.41
N PRO A 39 -15.17 -7.69 -6.18
CA PRO A 39 -15.81 -8.60 -5.23
C PRO A 39 -15.59 -8.19 -3.76
N THR A 40 -14.71 -7.22 -3.50
CA THR A 40 -14.39 -6.73 -2.16
C THR A 40 -14.70 -5.24 -2.02
N LYS A 41 -15.03 -4.81 -0.80
CA LYS A 41 -15.26 -3.41 -0.45
C LYS A 41 -14.48 -3.06 0.82
N VAL A 42 -13.73 -1.96 0.78
CA VAL A 42 -12.99 -1.45 1.93
C VAL A 42 -14.00 -1.10 3.05
N LYS A 43 -13.89 -1.80 4.18
CA LYS A 43 -14.79 -1.62 5.34
C LYS A 43 -14.38 -0.44 6.23
N ALA A 44 -13.08 -0.29 6.45
CA ALA A 44 -12.51 0.80 7.23
C ALA A 44 -11.05 1.02 6.79
N ILE A 45 -10.59 2.26 6.88
CA ILE A 45 -9.19 2.63 6.70
C ILE A 45 -8.68 3.07 8.06
N GLN A 46 -7.56 2.51 8.50
CA GLN A 46 -6.94 2.84 9.77
C GLN A 46 -5.50 3.27 9.52
N ASN A 47 -5.10 4.39 10.11
CA ASN A 47 -3.70 4.79 10.15
C ASN A 47 -3.07 4.17 11.40
N ILE A 48 -2.22 3.17 11.21
CA ILE A 48 -1.51 2.53 12.32
C ILE A 48 -0.15 3.21 12.45
N VAL A 49 -0.03 4.04 13.48
CA VAL A 49 1.26 4.59 13.91
C VAL A 49 1.91 3.57 14.84
N PHE A 50 3.05 3.00 14.42
CA PHE A 50 3.85 2.18 15.30
C PHE A 50 4.37 3.04 16.45
N GLN A 51 3.85 2.83 17.65
CA GLN A 51 4.46 3.36 18.86
C GLN A 51 5.79 2.63 19.09
N ALA A 52 6.78 3.33 19.64
CA ALA A 52 8.10 2.76 19.88
C ALA A 52 7.99 1.43 20.63
N LYS A 53 8.64 0.40 20.09
CA LYS A 53 8.72 -0.92 20.73
C LYS A 53 9.46 -0.74 22.04
N GLU A 54 8.77 -0.94 23.17
CA GLU A 54 9.43 -0.99 24.46
C GLU A 54 10.52 -2.06 24.40
N ASN A 55 11.74 -1.68 24.79
CA ASN A 55 12.83 -2.63 24.98
C ASN A 55 13.14 -2.68 26.48
N LYS A 56 13.34 -3.88 27.00
CA LYS A 56 13.77 -4.12 28.36
C LYS A 56 15.15 -4.77 28.29
N THR A 57 16.15 -4.12 28.88
CA THR A 57 17.48 -4.72 29.04
C THR A 57 17.48 -5.48 30.36
N LEU A 58 17.71 -6.79 30.30
CA LEU A 58 17.77 -7.67 31.46
C LEU A 58 19.21 -8.12 31.67
N SER A 59 19.58 -8.33 32.93
CA SER A 59 20.78 -9.04 33.34
C SER A 59 20.51 -10.56 33.44
N GLY A 60 21.54 -11.32 33.80
CA GLY A 60 21.44 -12.75 34.07
C GLY A 60 21.05 -13.11 35.51
N SER A 61 20.52 -12.17 36.30
CA SER A 61 20.09 -12.47 37.68
C SER A 61 18.86 -13.37 37.69
N ASP A 62 18.80 -14.30 38.66
CA ASP A 62 17.69 -15.26 38.77
C ASP A 62 16.32 -14.57 38.85
N SER A 63 16.24 -13.43 39.54
CA SER A 63 15.00 -12.66 39.66
C SER A 63 14.51 -12.08 38.33
N GLU A 64 15.43 -11.57 37.50
CA GLU A 64 15.05 -10.99 36.20
C GLU A 64 14.71 -12.05 35.17
N VAL A 65 15.36 -13.22 35.25
CA VAL A 65 14.99 -14.39 34.43
C VAL A 65 13.60 -14.89 34.81
N GLU A 66 13.29 -15.00 36.11
CA GLU A 66 11.96 -15.42 36.56
C GLU A 66 10.87 -14.44 36.13
N GLU A 67 11.12 -13.13 36.24
CA GLU A 67 10.19 -12.10 35.80
C GLU A 67 9.96 -12.16 34.27
N LEU A 68 11.02 -12.37 33.48
CA LEU A 68 10.93 -12.58 32.03
C LEU A 68 10.03 -13.77 31.68
N ILE A 69 10.21 -14.92 32.34
CA ILE A 69 9.40 -16.11 32.05
C ILE A 69 7.91 -15.86 32.36
N LYS A 70 7.61 -15.20 33.49
CA LYS A 70 6.24 -14.82 33.84
C LYS A 70 5.59 -13.91 32.80
N GLU A 71 6.34 -12.91 32.33
CA GLU A 71 5.88 -11.97 31.31
C GLU A 71 5.56 -12.67 29.99
N LEU A 72 6.45 -13.56 29.52
CA LEU A 72 6.26 -14.27 28.25
C LEU A 72 5.05 -15.22 28.26
N LEU A 73 4.77 -15.85 29.40
CA LEU A 73 3.58 -16.68 29.59
C LEU A 73 2.30 -15.83 29.58
N ALA A 74 2.29 -14.72 30.33
CA ALA A 74 1.13 -13.83 30.42
C ALA A 74 0.78 -13.19 29.06
N ASN A 75 1.79 -12.88 28.25
CA ASN A 75 1.62 -12.31 26.92
C ASN A 75 1.37 -13.36 25.83
N HIS A 76 1.22 -14.65 26.17
CA HIS A 76 1.05 -15.75 25.21
C HIS A 76 2.15 -15.76 24.12
N THR A 77 3.36 -15.37 24.48
CA THR A 77 4.52 -15.44 23.58
C THR A 77 5.14 -16.83 23.60
N ILE A 78 5.10 -17.50 24.75
CA ILE A 78 5.45 -18.90 24.93
C ILE A 78 4.31 -19.60 25.70
N GLY A 79 3.97 -20.83 25.29
CA GLY A 79 2.77 -21.55 25.74
C GLY A 79 1.59 -21.37 24.80
#